data_AF-A0A2P6VPZ5-F1
#
_entry.id   AF-A0A2P6VPZ5-F1
#
_cell.length_a   1.000
_cell.length_b   1.000
_cell.length_c   1.000
_cell.angle_alpha   90.00
_cell.angle_beta   90.00
_cell.angle_gamma   90.00
#
_symmetry.space_group_name_H-M   'P 1'
#
loop_
_entity.id
_entity.type
_entity.pdbx_description
1 polymer ?
#
loop_
_entity_poly.entity_id
_entity_poly.type
_entity_poly.pdbx_seq_one_letter_code
_entity_poly.pdbx_strand_id
1 'polypeptide(L)' 'MMGLWFIGNTVRQNLLSTGAFEVSYAGTPIFSKLATGRMPTLADVVEGVGEAMAAGGATTQ' A
#
# COMPACT_ATOMS: atom_id res chain seq x y z
N MET A 1 -15.27 14.05 -31.23
CA MET A 1 -15.53 13.18 -30.06
C MET A 1 -14.25 12.96 -29.24
N MET A 2 -13.51 14.01 -28.86
CA MET A 2 -12.32 13.87 -28.00
C MET A 2 -12.69 14.01 -26.52
N GLY A 3 -13.64 14.87 -26.17
CA GLY A 3 -14.08 15.07 -24.77
C GLY A 3 -14.63 13.80 -24.12
N LEU A 4 -15.43 13.00 -24.83
CA LEU A 4 -15.99 11.76 -24.27
C LEU A 4 -14.92 10.68 -24.00
N TRP A 5 -13.90 10.60 -24.86
CA TRP A 5 -12.77 9.70 -24.67
C TRP A 5 -11.91 10.11 -23.47
N PHE A 6 -11.62 11.41 -23.33
CA PHE A 6 -10.91 11.95 -22.17
C PHE A 6 -11.70 11.74 -20.87
N ILE A 7 -12.99 12.08 -20.84
CA ILE A 7 -13.84 11.89 -19.65
C ILE A 7 -13.90 10.41 -19.27
N GLY A 8 -14.07 9.50 -20.23
CA GLY A 8 -14.08 8.06 -19.98
C GLY A 8 -12.76 7.55 -19.40
N ASN A 9 -11.61 8.03 -19.89
CA ASN A 9 -10.31 7.67 -19.34
C ASN A 9 -10.07 8.24 -17.94
N THR A 10 -10.46 9.49 -17.70
CA THR A 10 -10.34 10.12 -16.39
C THR A 10 -11.18 9.39 -15.33
N VAL A 11 -12.43 9.03 -15.64
CA VAL A 11 -13.30 8.28 -14.72
C VAL A 11 -12.72 6.90 -14.44
N ARG A 12 -12.27 6.15 -15.46
CA ARG A 12 -11.61 4.86 -15.26
C ARG A 12 -10.37 4.96 -14.37
N GLN A 13 -9.52 5.96 -14.59
CA GLN A 13 -8.32 6.16 -13.80
C GLN A 13 -8.62 6.51 -12.34
N ASN A 14 -9.63 7.34 -12.08
CA ASN A 14 -10.04 7.66 -10.71
C ASN A 14 -10.72 6.48 -10.00
N LEU A 15 -11.45 5.63 -10.73
CA LEU A 15 -12.06 4.41 -10.18
C LEU A 15 -11.03 3.32 -9.84
N LEU A 16 -9.89 3.28 -10.56
CA LEU A 16 -8.77 2.39 -10.25
C LEU A 16 -7.86 2.94 -9.14
N SER A 17 -7.94 4.24 -8.86
CA SER A 17 -7.22 4.89 -7.76
C SER A 17 -7.97 4.65 -6.45
N THR A 18 -7.80 3.48 -5.85
CA THR A 18 -8.42 3.11 -4.56
C THR A 18 -7.97 3.98 -3.37
N GLY A 19 -7.02 4.90 -3.58
CA GLY A 19 -6.45 5.74 -2.52
C GLY A 19 -5.68 4.95 -1.46
N ALA A 20 -5.54 3.64 -1.68
CA ALA A 20 -4.87 2.69 -0.81
C ALA A 20 -3.37 2.87 -0.93
N PHE A 21 -2.74 3.07 0.22
CA PHE A 21 -1.28 3.07 0.34
C PHE A 21 -0.92 1.85 1.18
N GLU A 22 -0.17 0.93 0.58
CA GLU A 22 0.25 -0.31 1.23
C GLU A 22 1.76 -0.43 1.13
N VAL A 23 2.38 -0.82 2.25
CA VAL A 23 3.81 -1.09 2.33
C VAL A 23 3.95 -2.56 2.65
N SER A 24 4.74 -3.26 1.84
CA SER A 24 5.09 -4.66 2.07
C SER A 24 6.59 -4.82 2.09
N TYR A 25 7.05 -5.78 2.89
CA TYR A 25 8.45 -6.17 2.98
C TYR A 25 8.53 -7.68 2.75
N ALA A 26 9.35 -8.11 1.78
CA ALA A 26 9.51 -9.52 1.39
C ALA A 26 8.19 -10.28 1.10
N GLY A 27 7.17 -9.58 0.59
CA GLY A 27 5.84 -10.15 0.32
C GLY A 27 4.89 -10.17 1.51
N THR A 28 5.35 -9.77 2.71
CA THR A 28 4.51 -9.60 3.89
C THR A 28 4.00 -8.15 3.98
N PRO A 29 2.69 -7.92 4.08
CA PRO A 29 2.15 -6.57 4.27
C PRO A 29 2.51 -6.07 5.68
N ILE A 30 3.21 -4.95 5.77
CA ILE A 30 3.61 -4.32 7.05
C ILE A 30 2.75 -3.09 7.39
N PHE A 31 2.10 -2.47 6.39
CA PHE A 31 1.18 -1.36 6.62
C PHE A 31 0.11 -1.29 5.53
N SER A 32 -1.13 -0.97 5.91
CA SER A 32 -2.20 -0.59 4.98
C SER A 32 -2.93 0.64 5.48
N LYS A 33 -2.98 1.68 4.64
CA LYS A 33 -3.74 2.92 4.89
C LYS A 33 -5.24 2.67 4.99
N LEU A 34 -5.76 1.66 4.30
CA LEU A 34 -7.16 1.29 4.40
C LEU A 34 -7.49 0.71 5.79
N ALA A 35 -6.54 0.00 6.40
CA ALA A 35 -6.69 -0.55 7.74
C ALA A 35 -6.51 0.51 8.84
N THR A 36 -5.55 1.43 8.69
CA THR A 36 -5.20 2.41 9.72
C THR A 36 -5.93 3.75 9.58
N GLY A 37 -6.50 4.05 8.41
CA GLY A 37 -7.16 5.32 8.12
C GLY A 37 -6.23 6.54 8.03
N ARG A 38 -4.91 6.34 8.12
CA ARG A 38 -3.89 7.40 8.07
C ARG A 38 -2.74 7.05 7.12
N MET A 39 -1.95 8.05 6.73
CA MET A 39 -0.68 7.79 6.05
C MET A 39 0.33 7.19 7.04
N PRO A 40 1.18 6.25 6.61
CA PRO A 40 2.23 5.75 7.48
C PRO A 40 3.25 6.85 7.76
N THR A 41 3.72 6.89 9.01
CA THR A 41 4.90 7.65 9.38
C THR A 41 6.16 6.83 9.13
N LEU A 42 7.33 7.48 9.12
CA LEU A 42 8.59 6.77 9.01
C LEU A 42 8.78 5.76 10.16
N ALA A 43 8.32 6.09 11.36
CA ALA A 43 8.38 5.21 12.51
C ALA A 43 7.53 3.94 12.30
N ASP A 44 6.29 4.07 11.80
CA ASP A 44 5.41 2.93 11.52
C ASP A 44 6.06 1.96 10.51
N VAL A 45 6.77 2.49 9.50
CA VAL A 45 7.46 1.67 8.49
C VAL A 45 8.68 0.96 9.08
N VAL A 46 9.51 1.68 9.85
CA VAL A 46 10.71 1.10 10.47
C VAL A 46 10.34 0.02 11.49
N GLU A 47 9.31 0.27 12.30
CA GLU A 47 8.75 -0.71 13.24
C GLU A 47 8.20 -1.93 12.50
N GLY A 48 7.35 -1.73 11.49
CA GLY A 48 6.78 -2.84 10.71
C GLY A 48 7.83 -3.66 9.96
N VAL A 49 8.90 -3.04 9.44
CA VAL A 49 10.05 -3.77 8.88
C VAL A 49 10.80 -4.53 9.97
N GLY A 50 11.03 -3.91 11.13
CA GLY A 50 11.68 -4.56 12.28
C GLY A 50 10.92 -5.82 12.74
N GLU A 51 9.60 -5.73 12.84
CA GLU A 51 8.71 -6.86 13.15
C GLU A 51 8.75 -7.93 12.07
N ALA A 52 8.64 -7.54 10.79
CA ALA A 52 8.71 -8.48 9.67
C ALA A 52 10.07 -9.20 9.60
N MET A 53 11.16 -8.50 9.93
CA MET A 53 12.51 -9.06 9.99
C MET A 53 12.69 -10.01 11.18
N ALA A 54 12.15 -9.64 12.35
CA ALA A 54 12.16 -10.50 13.53
C ALA A 54 11.33 -11.78 13.30
N ALA A 55 10.17 -11.66 12.63
CA ALA A 55 9.33 -12.79 12.24
C ALA A 55 9.98 -13.64 11.14
N GLY A 56 10.67 -13.01 10.17
CA GLY A 56 11.40 -13.70 9.09
C GLY A 56 12.62 -14.49 9.56
N GLY A 57 13.20 -14.12 10.72
CA GLY A 57 14.25 -14.90 11.39
C GLY A 57 13.78 -16.25 11.95
N ALA A 58 12.47 -16.50 12.02
CA ALA A 58 11.90 -17.76 12.52
C ALA A 58 11.61 -18.80 11.41
N THR A 59 11.70 -18.44 10.12
CA THR A 59 11.29 -19.32 8.99
C THR A 59 12.49 -19.89 8.22
N THR A 60 13.68 -19.88 8.80
CA THR A 60 14.80 -20.74 8.37
C THR A 60 15.24 -21.61 9.54
N GLN A 61 14.42 -22.61 9.87
CA GLN A 61 14.84 -23.86 10.51
C GLN A 61 14.03 -25.01 9.91
#